data_AF-A0A845AXK7-F1
#
_entry.id   AF-A0A845AXK7-F1
#
_cell.length_a   1.000
_cell.length_b   1.000
_cell.length_c   1.000
_cell.angle_alpha   90.00
_cell.angle_beta   90.00
_cell.angle_gamma   90.00
#
_symmetry.space_group_name_H-M   'P 1'
#
loop_
_entity.id
_entity.type
_entity.pdbx_description
1 polymer ?
#
loop_
_entity_poly.entity_id
_entity_poly.type
_entity_poly.pdbx_seq_one_letter_code
_entity_poly.pdbx_strand_id
1 'polypeptide(L)'
;MNTTARPMPHALAPTWFDVVLAVLSAALLAAVLGALAGGRGEWSMLPANVWFHLVTIIIALALTPVMLLRFRGDRLHRTLGYVWLVSMVTTALMSFSIRQINDGTFSFIHLLSVLTLWVCYKLVRNARAHDPIGHRREVRGIVLGALMIAGFFTFQFDRVMGQWLIALTAGN
;
A
#
# COMPACT_ATOMS: atom_id res chain seq x y z
N MET A 1 -25.18 -14.58 -28.17
CA MET A 1 -25.23 -13.43 -27.24
C MET A 1 -23.84 -12.80 -27.24
N ASN A 2 -23.58 -11.86 -28.15
CA ASN A 2 -22.27 -11.21 -28.28
C ASN A 2 -22.19 -10.04 -27.29
N THR A 3 -21.47 -10.23 -26.19
CA THR A 3 -21.02 -9.12 -25.34
C THR A 3 -19.95 -8.33 -26.08
N THR A 4 -20.36 -7.29 -26.80
CA THR A 4 -19.42 -6.29 -27.33
C THR A 4 -18.79 -5.55 -26.15
N ALA A 5 -17.62 -6.02 -25.70
CA ALA A 5 -16.80 -5.26 -24.77
C ALA A 5 -16.51 -3.89 -25.41
N ARG A 6 -16.98 -2.81 -24.79
CA ARG A 6 -16.75 -1.46 -25.28
C ARG A 6 -15.23 -1.22 -25.33
N PRO A 7 -14.63 -0.90 -26.50
CA PRO A 7 -13.19 -0.70 -26.59
C PRO A 7 -12.78 0.44 -25.66
N MET A 8 -11.90 0.13 -24.71
CA MET A 8 -11.29 1.09 -23.80
C MET A 8 -10.37 2.01 -24.60
N PRO A 9 -10.49 3.34 -24.50
CA PRO A 9 -9.47 4.24 -25.01
C PRO A 9 -8.09 3.81 -24.47
N HIS A 10 -7.08 3.72 -25.32
CA HIS A 10 -5.74 3.23 -24.97
C HIS A 10 -5.13 3.94 -23.73
N ALA A 11 -5.56 5.18 -23.45
CA ALA A 11 -5.15 5.97 -22.28
C ALA A 11 -5.63 5.41 -20.92
N LEU A 12 -6.66 4.56 -20.88
CA LEU A 12 -7.29 4.05 -19.64
C LEU A 12 -6.96 2.57 -19.36
N ALA A 13 -6.32 1.87 -20.31
CA ALA A 13 -5.88 0.49 -20.12
C ALA A 13 -4.69 0.41 -19.15
N PRO A 14 -4.58 -0.66 -18.34
CA PRO A 14 -3.38 -0.94 -17.57
C PRO A 14 -2.17 -1.03 -18.50
N THR A 15 -1.10 -0.33 -18.17
CA THR A 15 0.18 -0.49 -18.88
C THR A 15 0.99 -1.59 -18.20
N TRP A 16 2.03 -2.10 -18.87
CA TRP A 16 2.99 -3.04 -18.26
C TRP A 16 3.50 -2.55 -16.89
N PHE A 17 3.72 -1.25 -16.74
CA PHE A 17 4.16 -0.67 -15.46
C PHE A 17 3.13 -0.85 -14.33
N ASP A 18 1.83 -0.78 -14.64
CA ASP A 18 0.79 -1.03 -13.63
C ASP A 18 0.73 -2.51 -13.27
N VAL A 19 1.00 -3.39 -14.23
CA VAL A 19 1.10 -4.84 -13.99
C VAL A 19 2.27 -5.15 -13.07
N VAL A 20 3.44 -4.56 -13.32
CA VAL A 20 4.61 -4.71 -12.44
C VAL A 20 4.28 -4.23 -11.03
N LEU A 21 3.70 -3.04 -10.87
CA LEU A 21 3.29 -2.55 -9.55
C LEU A 21 2.26 -3.46 -8.86
N ALA A 22 1.31 -4.01 -9.61
CA ALA A 22 0.33 -4.96 -9.09
C ALA A 22 0.98 -6.25 -8.59
N VAL A 23 1.90 -6.83 -9.38
CA VAL A 23 2.65 -8.03 -9.00
C VAL A 23 3.53 -7.77 -7.79
N LEU A 24 4.27 -6.66 -7.78
CA LEU A 24 5.11 -6.28 -6.62
C LEU A 24 4.27 -6.08 -5.35
N SER A 25 3.09 -5.47 -5.46
CA SER A 25 2.17 -5.29 -4.32
C SER A 25 1.63 -6.62 -3.82
N ALA A 26 1.29 -7.55 -4.72
CA ALA A 26 0.84 -8.90 -4.36
C ALA A 26 1.97 -9.72 -3.71
N ALA A 27 3.20 -9.62 -4.24
CA ALA A 27 4.37 -10.28 -3.67
C ALA A 27 4.69 -9.72 -2.28
N LEU A 28 4.64 -8.39 -2.11
CA LEU A 28 4.83 -7.75 -0.81
C LEU A 28 3.74 -8.15 0.18
N LEU A 29 2.48 -8.23 -0.24
CA LEU A 29 1.40 -8.76 0.59
C LEU A 29 1.68 -10.19 1.04
N ALA A 30 2.09 -11.07 0.12
CA ALA A 30 2.43 -12.45 0.45
C ALA A 30 3.59 -12.52 1.45
N ALA A 31 4.63 -11.69 1.29
CA ALA A 31 5.72 -11.61 2.25
C ALA A 31 5.26 -11.14 3.64
N VAL A 32 4.36 -10.15 3.71
CA VAL A 32 3.78 -9.69 4.98
C VAL A 32 2.98 -10.80 5.65
N LEU A 33 2.13 -11.50 4.91
CA LEU A 33 1.33 -12.61 5.46
C LEU A 33 2.23 -13.78 5.90
N GLY A 34 3.29 -14.08 5.14
CA GLY A 34 4.29 -15.06 5.53
C GLY A 34 5.01 -14.69 6.82
N ALA A 35 5.48 -13.45 6.95
CA ALA A 35 6.10 -12.97 8.18
C ALA A 35 5.14 -13.06 9.38
N LEU A 36 3.88 -12.63 9.23
CA LEU A 36 2.89 -12.77 10.30
C LEU A 36 2.67 -14.24 10.70
N ALA A 37 2.70 -15.16 9.74
CA ALA A 37 2.59 -16.58 9.99
C ALA A 37 3.83 -17.15 10.71
N GLY A 38 5.04 -16.69 10.39
CA GLY A 38 6.27 -17.08 11.08
C GLY A 38 6.33 -16.56 12.52
N GLY A 39 5.78 -15.37 12.76
CA GLY A 39 5.78 -14.70 14.07
C GLY A 39 4.67 -15.09 15.04
N ARG A 40 3.87 -16.14 14.76
CA ARG A 40 2.66 -16.48 15.54
C ARG A 40 2.89 -16.58 17.05
N GLY A 41 4.06 -17.02 17.48
CA GLY A 41 4.43 -17.14 18.90
C GLY A 41 4.67 -15.80 19.60
N GLU A 42 4.92 -14.73 18.84
CA GLU A 42 5.35 -13.41 19.34
C GLU A 42 4.29 -12.32 19.15
N TRP A 43 3.10 -12.67 18.64
CA TRP A 43 2.01 -11.72 18.37
C TRP A 43 1.60 -10.88 19.59
N SER A 44 1.69 -11.46 20.79
CA SER A 44 1.37 -10.78 22.05
C SER A 44 2.35 -9.66 22.41
N MET A 45 3.54 -9.64 21.82
CA MET A 45 4.56 -8.62 22.06
C MET A 45 4.30 -7.33 21.26
N LEU A 46 3.49 -7.41 20.19
CA LEU A 46 3.20 -6.26 19.35
C LEU A 46 2.14 -5.36 19.99
N PRO A 47 2.40 -4.05 20.12
CA PRO A 47 1.42 -3.13 20.66
C PRO A 47 0.25 -2.93 19.68
N ALA A 48 -0.92 -2.56 20.22
CA ALA A 48 -2.17 -2.48 19.44
C ALA A 48 -2.11 -1.48 18.27
N ASN A 49 -1.32 -0.40 18.40
CA ASN A 49 -1.10 0.57 17.33
C ASN A 49 -0.36 -0.04 16.13
N VAL A 50 0.58 -0.97 16.36
CA VAL A 50 1.27 -1.68 15.28
C VAL A 50 0.30 -2.61 14.56
N TRP A 51 -0.54 -3.34 15.29
CA TRP A 51 -1.60 -4.17 14.70
C TRP A 51 -2.54 -3.38 13.81
N PHE A 52 -3.00 -2.24 14.30
CA PHE A 52 -3.90 -1.39 13.53
C PHE A 52 -3.21 -0.87 12.25
N HIS A 53 -1.94 -0.43 12.34
CA HIS A 53 -1.15 -0.01 11.19
C HIS A 53 -0.94 -1.15 10.17
N LEU A 54 -0.71 -2.38 10.64
CA LEU A 54 -0.57 -3.57 9.80
C LEU A 54 -1.88 -3.85 9.04
N VAL A 55 -3.03 -3.79 9.71
CA VAL A 55 -4.34 -4.00 9.08
C VAL A 55 -4.57 -2.99 7.95
N THR A 56 -4.28 -1.71 8.17
CA THR A 56 -4.48 -0.69 7.15
C THR A 56 -3.54 -0.89 5.94
N ILE A 57 -2.29 -1.28 6.16
CA ILE A 57 -1.35 -1.61 5.08
C ILE A 57 -1.77 -2.86 4.32
N ILE A 58 -2.22 -3.92 5.00
CA ILE A 58 -2.69 -5.16 4.35
C ILE A 58 -3.87 -4.86 3.43
N ILE A 59 -4.84 -4.05 3.87
CA ILE A 59 -5.96 -3.61 3.04
C ILE A 59 -5.45 -2.83 1.82
N ALA A 60 -4.52 -1.88 2.01
CA ALA A 60 -3.96 -1.10 0.92
C ALA A 60 -3.22 -1.99 -0.11
N LEU A 61 -2.41 -2.93 0.35
CA LEU A 61 -1.68 -3.88 -0.50
C LEU A 61 -2.62 -4.82 -1.26
N ALA A 62 -3.67 -5.33 -0.62
CA ALA A 62 -4.65 -6.20 -1.26
C ALA A 62 -5.47 -5.48 -2.34
N LEU A 63 -5.84 -4.21 -2.09
CA LEU A 63 -6.62 -3.43 -3.04
C LEU A 63 -5.79 -2.90 -4.22
N THR A 64 -4.49 -2.69 -4.05
CA THR A 64 -3.61 -2.15 -5.10
C THR A 64 -3.64 -2.95 -6.41
N PRO A 65 -3.42 -4.28 -6.45
CA PRO A 65 -3.48 -5.04 -7.70
C PRO A 65 -4.88 -5.02 -8.31
N VAL A 66 -5.93 -5.10 -7.48
CA VAL A 66 -7.32 -5.05 -7.95
C VAL A 66 -7.61 -3.71 -8.62
N MET A 67 -7.18 -2.59 -8.04
CA MET A 67 -7.43 -1.26 -8.57
C MET A 67 -6.59 -0.93 -9.83
N LEU A 68 -5.36 -1.42 -9.89
CA LEU A 68 -4.45 -1.16 -11.03
C LEU A 68 -4.85 -1.92 -12.29
N LEU A 69 -5.37 -3.15 -12.14
CA LEU A 69 -5.72 -4.05 -13.24
C LEU A 69 -7.19 -3.94 -13.68
N ARG A 70 -8.07 -3.43 -12.82
CA ARG A 70 -9.50 -3.28 -13.12
C ARG A 70 -9.77 -2.12 -14.09
N PHE A 71 -10.93 -2.21 -14.75
CA PHE A 71 -11.53 -1.10 -15.51
C PHE A 71 -11.68 0.17 -14.64
N ARG A 72 -11.27 1.32 -15.18
CA ARG A 72 -11.20 2.58 -14.43
C ARG A 72 -12.47 3.40 -14.56
N GLY A 73 -12.84 4.09 -13.49
CA GLY A 73 -13.90 5.11 -13.50
C GLY A 73 -15.33 4.60 -13.28
N ASP A 74 -15.53 3.29 -13.12
CA ASP A 74 -16.82 2.73 -12.70
C ASP A 74 -17.09 2.94 -11.20
N ARG A 75 -18.32 2.62 -10.75
CA ARG A 75 -18.72 2.80 -9.34
C ARG A 75 -17.82 1.99 -8.41
N LEU A 76 -17.46 0.76 -8.81
CA LEU A 76 -16.65 -0.12 -7.99
C LEU A 76 -15.21 0.38 -7.86
N HIS A 77 -14.58 0.86 -8.94
CA HIS A 77 -13.25 1.48 -8.89
C HIS A 77 -13.23 2.67 -7.92
N ARG A 78 -14.29 3.50 -7.90
CA ARG A 78 -14.39 4.61 -6.96
C ARG A 78 -14.49 4.13 -5.51
N THR A 79 -15.36 3.16 -5.22
CA THR A 79 -15.50 2.61 -3.87
C THR A 79 -14.20 2.00 -3.38
N LEU A 80 -13.55 1.14 -4.18
CA LEU A 80 -12.26 0.55 -3.83
C LEU A 80 -11.18 1.64 -3.64
N GLY A 81 -11.20 2.66 -4.50
CA GLY A 81 -10.29 3.81 -4.40
C GLY A 81 -10.46 4.62 -3.12
N TYR A 82 -11.69 4.79 -2.63
CA TYR A 82 -11.93 5.45 -1.35
C TYR A 82 -11.47 4.60 -0.17
N VAL A 83 -11.74 3.29 -0.17
CA VAL A 83 -11.25 2.39 0.89
C VAL A 83 -9.72 2.41 0.93
N TRP A 84 -9.08 2.27 -0.23
CA TRP A 84 -7.63 2.35 -0.34
C TRP A 84 -7.07 3.70 0.12
N LEU A 85 -7.69 4.82 -0.28
CA LEU A 85 -7.28 6.16 0.15
C LEU A 85 -7.37 6.34 1.66
N VAL A 86 -8.48 5.91 2.27
CA VAL A 86 -8.66 5.96 3.73
C VAL A 86 -7.60 5.12 4.42
N SER A 87 -7.32 3.90 3.93
CA SER A 87 -6.25 3.06 4.47
C SER A 87 -4.89 3.75 4.39
N MET A 88 -4.55 4.39 3.26
CA MET A 88 -3.28 5.10 3.09
C MET A 88 -3.16 6.31 4.03
N VAL A 89 -4.22 7.13 4.14
CA VAL A 89 -4.24 8.30 5.03
C VAL A 89 -4.13 7.86 6.48
N THR A 90 -4.90 6.87 6.90
CA THR A 90 -4.85 6.34 8.26
C THR A 90 -3.47 5.79 8.60
N THR A 91 -2.88 4.99 7.71
CA THR A 91 -1.52 4.46 7.86
C THR A 91 -0.50 5.59 8.06
N ALA A 92 -0.56 6.62 7.20
CA ALA A 92 0.35 7.76 7.25
C ALA A 92 0.11 8.67 8.48
N LEU A 93 -1.11 8.74 9.01
CA LEU A 93 -1.38 9.46 10.25
C LEU A 93 -0.84 8.70 11.47
N MET A 94 -0.95 7.38 11.46
CA MET A 94 -0.51 6.56 12.58
C MET A 94 1.01 6.45 12.71
N SER A 95 1.75 6.52 11.61
CA SER A 95 3.22 6.59 11.68
C SER A 95 3.71 7.80 12.50
N PHE A 96 2.94 8.90 12.56
CA PHE A 96 3.23 10.03 13.44
C PHE A 96 3.02 9.70 14.92
N SER A 97 2.24 8.68 15.26
CA SER A 97 2.09 8.20 16.65
C SER A 97 3.21 7.23 17.04
N ILE A 98 3.90 6.63 16.06
CA ILE A 98 5.09 5.77 16.25
C ILE A 98 6.35 6.61 16.59
N ARG A 99 6.21 7.93 16.81
CA ARG A 99 7.29 8.86 17.23
C ARG A 99 7.99 8.48 18.53
N GLN A 100 7.37 7.66 19.38
CA GLN A 100 7.94 7.28 20.68
C GLN A 100 9.17 6.36 20.57
N ILE A 101 9.50 5.83 19.39
CA ILE A 101 10.60 4.86 19.22
C ILE A 101 11.94 5.52 18.84
N ASN A 102 11.98 6.82 18.50
CA ASN A 102 13.20 7.49 18.02
C ASN A 102 13.53 8.81 18.75
N ASP A 103 13.30 8.86 20.06
CA ASP A 103 13.64 9.99 20.94
C ASP A 103 13.13 11.38 20.45
N GLY A 104 11.97 11.41 19.77
CA GLY A 104 11.38 12.65 19.27
C GLY A 104 12.02 13.21 17.98
N THR A 105 12.94 12.48 17.34
CA THR A 105 13.57 12.91 16.08
C THR A 105 12.72 12.57 14.85
N PHE A 106 12.69 13.48 13.86
CA PHE A 106 12.08 13.22 12.55
C PHE A 106 12.88 12.17 11.78
N SER A 107 12.45 10.90 11.85
CA SER A 107 12.99 9.84 10.99
C SER A 107 12.48 9.93 9.55
N PHE A 108 13.16 9.26 8.62
CA PHE A 108 12.80 9.15 7.21
C PHE A 108 11.33 8.70 6.97
N ILE A 109 10.79 7.88 7.87
CA ILE A 109 9.40 7.41 7.81
C ILE A 109 8.39 8.56 7.97
N HIS A 110 8.71 9.58 8.76
CA HIS A 110 7.84 10.75 8.92
C HIS A 110 7.79 11.59 7.65
N LEU A 111 8.92 11.73 6.95
CA LEU A 111 8.96 12.40 5.65
C LEU A 111 8.11 11.65 4.62
N LEU A 112 8.23 10.32 4.56
CA LEU A 112 7.38 9.48 3.71
C LEU A 112 5.89 9.65 4.05
N SER A 113 5.56 9.83 5.33
CA SER A 113 4.18 10.00 5.78
C SER A 113 3.59 11.34 5.37
N VAL A 114 4.34 12.43 5.54
CA VAL A 114 3.96 13.78 5.04
C VAL A 114 3.79 13.74 3.52
N LEU A 115 4.74 13.13 2.80
CA LEU A 115 4.67 12.99 1.35
C LEU A 115 3.45 12.18 0.93
N THR A 116 3.14 11.08 1.63
CA THR A 116 1.95 10.26 1.35
C THR A 116 0.68 11.07 1.48
N LEU A 117 0.51 11.83 2.57
CA LEU A 117 -0.66 12.69 2.77
C LEU A 117 -0.78 13.77 1.68
N TRP A 118 0.33 14.39 1.31
CA TRP A 118 0.37 15.37 0.21
C TRP A 118 -0.05 14.76 -1.12
N VAL A 119 0.43 13.56 -1.43
CA VAL A 119 0.07 12.85 -2.67
C VAL A 119 -1.38 12.38 -2.63
N CYS A 120 -1.91 11.94 -1.48
CA CYS A 120 -3.33 11.62 -1.29
C CYS A 120 -4.23 12.84 -1.57
N TYR A 121 -3.84 14.03 -1.11
CA TYR A 121 -4.55 15.26 -1.43
C TYR A 121 -4.58 15.52 -2.95
N LYS A 122 -3.42 15.45 -3.61
CA LYS A 122 -3.33 15.61 -5.08
C LYS A 122 -4.14 14.55 -5.83
N LEU A 123 -4.15 13.31 -5.35
CA LEU A 123 -4.90 12.20 -5.93
C LEU A 123 -6.41 12.50 -5.95
N VAL A 124 -6.96 12.99 -4.84
CA VAL A 124 -8.37 13.41 -4.75
C VAL A 124 -8.63 14.63 -5.62
N ARG A 125 -7.74 15.62 -5.59
CA ARG A 125 -7.86 16.84 -6.42
C ARG A 125 -7.92 16.50 -7.90
N ASN A 126 -6.99 15.67 -8.39
CA ASN A 126 -6.92 15.28 -9.80
C ASN A 126 -8.13 14.41 -10.19
N ALA A 127 -8.61 13.55 -9.29
CA ALA A 127 -9.85 12.79 -9.52
C ALA A 127 -11.07 13.70 -9.68
N ARG A 128 -11.21 14.72 -8.83
CA ARG A 128 -12.31 15.72 -8.91
C ARG A 128 -12.20 16.61 -10.14
N ALA A 129 -10.98 16.93 -10.56
CA ALA A 129 -10.70 17.66 -11.79
C ALA A 129 -10.91 16.82 -13.06
N HIS A 130 -11.29 15.55 -12.93
CA HIS A 130 -11.42 14.62 -14.05
C HIS A 130 -10.12 14.49 -14.87
N ASP A 131 -8.96 14.58 -14.21
CA ASP A 131 -7.64 14.37 -14.80
C ASP A 131 -7.15 12.93 -14.52
N PRO A 132 -7.43 11.96 -15.43
CA PRO A 132 -7.05 10.57 -15.23
C PRO A 132 -5.53 10.34 -15.28
N ILE A 133 -4.80 11.19 -15.99
CA ILE A 133 -3.34 11.07 -16.14
C ILE A 133 -2.68 11.49 -14.84
N GLY A 134 -3.04 12.66 -14.32
CA GLY A 134 -2.60 13.13 -13.01
C GLY A 134 -2.99 12.18 -11.89
N HIS A 135 -4.24 11.71 -11.86
CA HIS A 135 -4.70 10.74 -10.86
C HIS A 135 -3.84 9.46 -10.87
N ARG A 136 -3.59 8.88 -12.05
CA ARG A 136 -2.75 7.69 -12.21
C ARG A 136 -1.31 7.91 -11.76
N ARG A 137 -0.73 9.07 -12.04
CA ARG A 137 0.62 9.43 -11.60
C ARG A 137 0.72 9.45 -10.08
N GLU A 138 -0.26 10.04 -9.40
CA GLU A 138 -0.26 10.08 -7.93
C GLU A 138 -0.46 8.70 -7.30
N VAL A 139 -1.35 7.85 -7.85
CA VAL A 139 -1.50 6.45 -7.41
C VAL A 139 -0.18 5.70 -7.51
N ARG A 140 0.49 5.76 -8.67
CA ARG A 140 1.80 5.11 -8.87
C ARG A 140 2.86 5.63 -7.91
N GLY A 141 2.88 6.94 -7.66
CA GLY A 141 3.79 7.57 -6.71
C GLY A 141 3.61 7.03 -5.29
N ILE A 142 2.36 6.88 -4.83
CA ILE A 142 2.06 6.29 -3.52
C ILE A 142 2.47 4.82 -3.47
N VAL A 143 2.13 4.02 -4.49
CA VAL A 143 2.49 2.60 -4.51
C VAL A 143 4.01 2.42 -4.44
N LEU A 144 4.78 3.16 -5.24
CA LEU A 144 6.24 3.10 -5.19
C LEU A 144 6.80 3.60 -3.86
N GLY A 145 6.41 4.80 -3.43
CA GLY A 145 7.01 5.44 -2.26
C GLY A 145 6.52 4.85 -0.95
N ALA A 146 5.20 4.80 -0.76
CA ALA A 146 4.60 4.44 0.52
C ALA A 146 4.40 2.94 0.70
N LEU A 147 4.36 2.13 -0.38
CA LEU A 147 4.27 0.68 -0.26
C LEU A 147 5.63 0.02 -0.53
N MET A 148 6.27 0.27 -1.68
CA MET A 148 7.50 -0.46 -2.02
C MET A 148 8.70 -0.02 -1.18
N ILE A 149 8.99 1.28 -1.11
CA ILE A 149 10.12 1.79 -0.31
C ILE A 149 9.88 1.52 1.17
N ALA A 150 8.68 1.78 1.69
CA ALA A 150 8.35 1.48 3.08
C ALA A 150 8.47 -0.03 3.37
N GLY A 151 7.93 -0.88 2.50
CA GLY A 151 8.04 -2.35 2.62
C GLY A 151 9.49 -2.83 2.64
N PHE A 152 10.36 -2.27 1.80
CA PHE A 152 11.79 -2.56 1.84
C PHE A 152 12.42 -2.27 3.22
N PHE A 153 12.04 -1.16 3.86
CA PHE A 153 12.51 -0.84 5.21
C PHE A 153 11.87 -1.74 6.28
N THR A 154 10.65 -2.22 6.08
CA THR A 154 9.97 -3.15 7.00
C THR A 154 10.67 -4.51 7.07
N PHE A 155 11.23 -4.99 5.96
CA PHE A 155 11.86 -6.33 5.85
C PHE A 155 13.38 -6.33 6.00
N GLN A 156 14.00 -5.23 6.46
CA GLN A 156 15.42 -5.27 6.78
C GLN A 156 15.69 -6.33 7.87
N PHE A 157 16.81 -7.03 7.76
CA PHE A 157 17.14 -8.23 8.56
C PHE A 157 17.15 -7.98 10.08
N ASP A 158 17.35 -6.74 10.50
CA ASP A 158 17.32 -6.27 11.89
C ASP A 158 15.91 -6.04 12.43
N ARG A 159 14.87 -6.09 11.60
CA ARG A 159 13.48 -5.82 11.99
C ARG A 159 12.64 -7.07 12.17
N VAL A 160 11.65 -6.98 13.07
CA VAL A 160 10.73 -8.05 13.46
C VAL A 160 10.14 -8.82 12.26
N MET A 161 9.64 -8.12 11.23
CA MET A 161 9.05 -8.80 10.07
C MET A 161 10.07 -9.54 9.21
N GLY A 162 11.31 -9.04 9.11
CA GLY A 162 12.41 -9.75 8.45
C GLY A 162 12.79 -11.02 9.19
N GLN A 163 12.92 -10.93 10.52
CA GLN A 163 13.21 -12.07 11.39
C GLN A 163 12.12 -13.14 11.31
N TRP A 164 10.84 -12.74 11.37
CA TRP A 164 9.72 -13.67 11.26
C TRP A 164 9.61 -14.33 9.89
N LEU A 165 9.90 -13.59 8.80
CA LEU A 165 9.92 -14.16 7.46
C LEU A 165 11.01 -15.22 7.31
N ILE A 166 12.21 -14.97 7.85
CA ILE A 166 13.30 -15.93 7.86
C ILE A 166 12.95 -17.14 8.71
N ALA A 167 12.37 -16.94 9.89
CA ALA A 167 11.93 -18.01 10.78
C ALA A 167 10.93 -18.96 10.08
N LEU A 168 9.99 -18.41 9.30
CA LEU A 168 9.06 -19.21 8.48
C LEU A 168 9.82 -20.09 7.47
N THR A 169 10.81 -19.54 6.78
CA THR A 169 11.59 -20.29 5.77
C THR A 169 12.58 -21.27 6.39
N ALA A 170 12.99 -21.05 7.64
CA ALA A 170 13.94 -21.89 8.36
C ALA A 170 13.32 -23.17 8.95
N GLY A 171 11.99 -23.31 8.93
CA GLY A 171 11.31 -24.58 9.26
C GLY A 171 11.30 -24.96 10.73
N ASN A 172 11.12 -23.98 11.64
CA ASN A 172 10.88 -24.23 13.06
C ASN A 172 9.38 -24.33 13.39
#